data_AF-A0A973GUS3-F1
#
_entry.id   AF-A0A973GUS3-F1
#
_cell.length_a   1.000
_cell.length_b   1.000
_cell.length_c   1.000
_cell.angle_alpha   90.00
_cell.angle_beta   90.00
_cell.angle_gamma   90.00
#
_symmetry.space_group_name_H-M   'P 1'
#
loop_
_entity.id
_entity.type
_entity.pdbx_description
1 polymer ?
#
loop_
_entity_poly.entity_id
_entity_poly.type
_entity_poly.pdbx_seq_one_letter_code
_entity_poly.pdbx_strand_id
1 'polypeptide(L)'
;IQKPSPEINEKLIEVAKDLNIPMHVGCIHSSDVFYHGAGSVPYQEKVAKYDLLAAEMESFALFANARYLGKKAACLLTVSDSIVTHEATTAEERQNAFTKMMEIALGLAVK
;
A
#
# COMPACT_ATOMS: atom_id res chain seq x y z
N ILE A 1 11.42 -5.21 -9.17
CA ILE A 1 10.81 -4.46 -8.05
C ILE A 1 10.82 -2.98 -8.41
N GLN A 2 9.66 -2.32 -8.35
CA GLN A 2 9.55 -0.86 -8.51
C GLN A 2 9.70 -0.20 -7.14
N LYS A 3 10.19 1.05 -7.11
CA LYS A 3 10.39 1.80 -5.87
C LYS A 3 9.64 3.13 -5.93
N PRO A 4 9.06 3.59 -4.79
CA PRO A 4 8.51 4.93 -4.67
C PRO A 4 9.65 5.97 -4.67
N SER A 5 9.28 7.24 -4.75
CA SER A 5 10.19 8.36 -4.52
C SER A 5 10.59 8.42 -3.05
N PRO A 6 11.89 8.34 -2.70
CA PRO A 6 12.34 8.36 -1.31
C PRO A 6 11.82 9.56 -0.53
N GLU A 7 11.94 10.76 -1.11
CA GLU A 7 11.49 12.01 -0.48
C GLU A 7 9.99 12.02 -0.13
N ILE A 8 9.12 11.57 -1.04
CA ILE A 8 7.67 11.56 -0.77
C ILE A 8 7.35 10.53 0.31
N ASN A 9 8.02 9.37 0.27
CA ASN A 9 7.82 8.31 1.23
C ASN A 9 8.28 8.73 2.65
N GLU A 10 9.43 9.42 2.76
CA GLU A 10 9.92 9.97 4.02
C GLU A 10 8.95 11.00 4.61
N LYS A 11 8.44 11.93 3.79
CA LYS A 11 7.45 12.91 4.25
C LYS A 11 6.16 12.25 4.74
N LEU A 12 5.67 11.21 4.06
CA LEU A 12 4.51 10.43 4.53
C LEU A 12 4.77 9.80 5.90
N ILE A 13 5.97 9.23 6.11
CA ILE A 13 6.38 8.63 7.39
C ILE A 13 6.39 9.67 8.50
N GLU A 14 6.93 10.86 8.23
CA GLU A 14 6.94 11.92 9.23
C GLU A 14 5.54 12.44 9.54
N VAL A 15 4.70 12.70 8.53
CA VAL A 15 3.31 13.14 8.77
C VAL A 15 2.55 12.11 9.61
N ALA A 16 2.69 10.81 9.32
CA ALA A 16 2.07 9.76 10.11
C ALA A 16 2.55 9.78 11.58
N LYS A 17 3.84 10.05 11.81
CA LYS A 17 4.39 10.23 13.17
C LYS A 17 3.82 11.46 13.87
N ASP A 18 3.74 12.59 13.18
CA ASP A 18 3.22 13.85 13.74
C ASP A 18 1.74 13.71 14.13
N LEU A 19 0.96 12.95 13.36
CA LEU A 19 -0.44 12.62 13.64
C LEU A 19 -0.62 11.46 14.62
N ASN A 20 0.46 10.81 15.06
CA ASN A 20 0.44 9.61 15.90
C ASN A 20 -0.41 8.47 15.30
N ILE A 21 -0.39 8.31 13.98
CA ILE A 21 -1.09 7.25 13.24
C ILE A 21 -0.09 6.11 12.94
N PRO A 22 -0.36 4.87 13.39
CA PRO A 22 0.49 3.73 13.07
C PRO A 22 0.56 3.50 11.55
N MET A 23 1.78 3.31 11.03
CA MET A 23 2.01 3.01 9.63
C MET A 23 3.08 1.93 9.48
N HIS A 24 2.81 0.95 8.63
CA HIS A 24 3.76 -0.10 8.27
C HIS A 24 4.37 0.21 6.89
N VAL A 25 5.69 0.09 6.79
CA VAL A 25 6.43 0.34 5.55
C VAL A 25 7.08 -0.95 5.09
N GLY A 26 6.80 -1.37 3.85
CA GLY A 26 7.36 -2.60 3.31
C GLY A 26 6.96 -2.86 1.86
N CYS A 27 7.31 -4.05 1.37
CA CYS A 27 7.03 -4.45 0.01
C CYS A 27 5.56 -4.89 -0.14
N ILE A 28 4.95 -4.57 -1.28
CA ILE A 28 3.58 -4.98 -1.63
C ILE A 28 3.60 -5.69 -2.97
N HIS A 29 2.66 -6.61 -3.16
CA HIS A 29 2.50 -7.35 -4.40
C HIS A 29 1.39 -6.73 -5.24
N SER A 30 1.80 -6.03 -6.30
CA SER A 30 0.91 -5.52 -7.34
C SER A 30 0.58 -6.65 -8.32
N SER A 31 -0.68 -7.04 -8.45
CA SER A 31 -1.10 -8.18 -9.26
C SER A 31 -2.23 -7.85 -10.21
N ASP A 32 -2.13 -8.31 -11.46
CA ASP A 32 -3.24 -8.23 -12.42
C ASP A 32 -4.36 -9.23 -12.11
N VAL A 33 -4.10 -10.24 -11.27
CA VAL A 33 -5.01 -11.36 -11.00
C VAL A 33 -5.51 -11.28 -9.57
N PHE A 34 -6.79 -10.93 -9.42
CA PHE A 34 -7.46 -10.95 -8.11
C PHE A 34 -7.80 -12.40 -7.71
N TYR A 35 -8.55 -13.12 -8.56
CA TYR A 35 -8.95 -14.51 -8.31
C TYR A 35 -7.98 -15.49 -8.97
N HIS A 36 -7.29 -16.28 -8.15
CA HIS A 36 -6.32 -17.26 -8.62
C HIS A 36 -6.99 -18.61 -8.89
N GLY A 37 -6.72 -19.20 -10.05
CA GLY A 37 -7.23 -20.53 -10.43
C GLY A 37 -6.41 -21.68 -9.82
N ALA A 38 -6.95 -22.90 -9.91
CA ALA A 38 -6.25 -24.12 -9.49
C ALA A 38 -4.89 -24.24 -10.20
N GLY A 39 -3.82 -24.54 -9.44
CA GLY A 39 -2.45 -24.63 -9.95
C GLY A 39 -1.66 -23.32 -9.94
N SER A 40 -2.25 -22.21 -9.52
CA SER A 40 -1.52 -20.96 -9.28
C SER A 40 -0.60 -21.09 -8.06
N VAL A 41 0.55 -20.40 -8.08
CA VAL A 41 1.43 -20.30 -6.90
C VAL A 41 0.64 -19.65 -5.75
N PRO A 42 0.51 -20.31 -4.58
CA PRO A 42 -0.18 -19.77 -3.43
C PRO A 42 0.39 -18.41 -3.01
N TYR A 43 -0.49 -17.50 -2.59
CA TYR A 43 -0.08 -16.16 -2.17
C TYR A 43 0.90 -16.20 -1.00
N GLN A 44 0.72 -17.16 -0.07
CA GLN A 44 1.59 -17.37 1.09
C GLN A 44 3.04 -17.68 0.71
N GLU A 45 3.28 -18.42 -0.37
CA GLU A 45 4.63 -18.68 -0.86
C GLU A 45 5.29 -17.40 -1.39
N LYS A 46 4.52 -16.53 -2.06
CA LYS A 46 5.01 -15.22 -2.50
C LYS A 46 5.36 -14.34 -1.30
N VAL A 47 4.50 -14.32 -0.27
CA VAL A 47 4.73 -13.56 0.98
C VAL A 47 6.03 -14.02 1.64
N ALA A 48 6.22 -15.33 1.85
CA ALA A 48 7.41 -15.86 2.48
C ALA A 48 8.69 -15.59 1.67
N LYS A 49 8.60 -15.62 0.34
CA LYS A 49 9.75 -15.41 -0.54
C LYS A 49 10.20 -13.95 -0.64
N TYR A 50 9.26 -13.01 -0.60
CA TYR A 50 9.51 -11.60 -0.91
C TYR A 50 9.23 -10.63 0.25
N ASP A 51 8.88 -11.15 1.42
CA ASP A 51 8.54 -10.37 2.63
C ASP A 51 7.46 -9.31 2.33
N LEU A 52 6.34 -9.79 1.80
CA LEU A 52 5.24 -8.94 1.34
C LEU A 52 4.27 -8.62 2.47
N LEU A 53 3.89 -7.36 2.60
CA LEU A 53 2.90 -6.91 3.59
C LEU A 53 1.46 -7.07 3.11
N ALA A 54 1.20 -6.78 1.84
CA ALA A 54 -0.14 -6.72 1.26
C ALA A 54 -0.13 -6.96 -0.25
N ALA A 55 -1.32 -7.21 -0.80
CA ALA A 55 -1.57 -7.27 -2.24
C ALA A 55 -2.49 -6.11 -2.67
N GLU A 56 -2.21 -5.53 -3.83
CA GLU A 56 -3.01 -4.51 -4.51
C GLU A 56 -2.77 -4.64 -6.03
N MET A 57 -3.23 -3.72 -6.88
CA MET A 57 -3.24 -3.94 -8.33
C MET A 57 -2.65 -2.76 -9.16
N GLU A 58 -2.14 -1.69 -8.55
CA GLU A 58 -1.83 -0.44 -9.27
C GLU A 58 -0.43 0.12 -9.01
N SER A 59 0.16 -0.11 -7.84
CA SER A 59 1.37 0.57 -7.38
C SER A 59 2.58 0.35 -8.29
N PHE A 60 2.69 -0.83 -8.92
CA PHE A 60 3.77 -1.12 -9.87
C PHE A 60 3.70 -0.18 -11.08
N ALA A 61 2.52 -0.05 -11.68
CA ALA A 61 2.30 0.80 -12.85
C ALA A 61 2.48 2.28 -12.50
N LEU A 62 1.97 2.70 -11.33
CA LEU A 62 2.16 4.05 -10.81
C LEU A 62 3.65 4.42 -10.73
N PHE A 63 4.48 3.57 -10.11
CA PHE A 63 5.91 3.83 -9.95
C PHE A 63 6.68 3.74 -11.27
N ALA A 64 6.31 2.81 -12.15
CA ALA A 64 6.91 2.69 -13.48
C ALA A 64 6.66 3.95 -14.32
N ASN A 65 5.41 4.43 -14.37
CA ASN A 65 5.02 5.62 -15.11
C ASN A 65 5.63 6.90 -14.53
N ALA A 66 5.62 7.05 -13.20
CA ALA A 66 6.25 8.18 -12.54
C ALA A 66 7.74 8.27 -12.89
N ARG A 67 8.46 7.14 -12.86
CA ARG A 67 9.87 7.11 -13.26
C ARG A 67 10.05 7.49 -14.73
N TYR A 68 9.26 6.92 -15.63
CA TYR A 68 9.34 7.21 -17.06
C TYR A 68 9.12 8.70 -17.35
N LEU A 69 8.20 9.34 -16.64
CA LEU A 69 7.83 10.75 -16.82
C LEU A 69 8.66 11.73 -15.98
N GLY A 70 9.65 11.26 -15.22
CA GLY A 70 10.43 12.10 -14.29
C GLY A 70 9.59 12.74 -13.18
N LYS A 71 8.53 12.06 -12.74
CA LYS A 71 7.63 12.48 -11.66
C LYS A 71 7.91 11.72 -10.37
N LYS A 72 7.38 12.25 -9.26
CA LYS A 72 7.45 11.62 -7.94
C LYS A 72 6.16 10.88 -7.63
N ALA A 73 6.25 9.72 -6.99
CA ALA A 73 5.09 8.93 -6.58
C ALA A 73 5.41 8.09 -5.32
N ALA A 74 4.37 7.85 -4.52
CA ALA A 74 4.37 6.91 -3.40
C ALA A 74 3.01 6.19 -3.37
N CYS A 75 2.91 5.10 -2.64
CA CYS A 75 1.67 4.34 -2.48
C CYS A 75 1.36 4.22 -1.00
N LEU A 76 0.15 4.63 -0.62
CA LEU A 76 -0.38 4.50 0.74
C LEU A 76 -1.64 3.65 0.65
N LEU A 77 -1.76 2.65 1.52
CA LEU A 77 -2.84 1.66 1.48
C LEU A 77 -3.51 1.56 2.84
N THR A 78 -4.84 1.43 2.81
CA THR A 78 -5.63 0.99 3.96
C THR A 78 -5.92 -0.50 3.80
N VAL A 79 -5.60 -1.31 4.81
CA VAL A 79 -5.92 -2.74 4.80
C VAL A 79 -7.43 -2.91 5.02
N SER A 80 -8.13 -3.44 4.01
CA SER A 80 -9.58 -3.69 4.07
C SER A 80 -9.93 -5.12 4.44
N ASP A 81 -9.09 -6.08 4.04
CA ASP A 81 -9.36 -7.51 4.15
C ASP A 81 -8.08 -8.26 4.48
N SER A 82 -8.22 -9.35 5.23
CA SER A 82 -7.13 -10.23 5.60
C SER A 82 -7.27 -11.57 4.89
N ILE A 83 -6.34 -11.85 3.98
CA ILE A 83 -6.26 -13.14 3.28
C ILE A 83 -5.89 -14.28 4.24
N VAL A 84 -5.26 -13.94 5.38
CA VAL A 84 -4.79 -14.91 6.38
C VAL A 84 -5.90 -15.28 7.37
N THR A 85 -6.62 -14.30 7.91
CA THR A 85 -7.68 -14.52 8.91
C THR A 85 -9.07 -14.64 8.29
N HIS A 86 -9.21 -14.34 6.99
CA HIS A 86 -10.48 -14.25 6.27
C HIS A 86 -11.44 -13.17 6.82
N GLU A 87 -10.93 -12.23 7.60
CA GLU A 87 -11.68 -11.08 8.09
C GLU A 87 -11.83 -10.04 6.99
N ALA A 88 -13.02 -9.46 6.92
CA ALA A 88 -13.37 -8.35 6.03
C ALA A 88 -13.90 -7.20 6.86
N THR A 89 -13.48 -5.98 6.54
CA THR A 89 -13.93 -4.78 7.23
C THR A 89 -15.40 -4.46 6.95
N THR A 90 -16.08 -3.94 7.97
CA THR A 90 -17.39 -3.32 7.83
C THR A 90 -17.30 -1.98 7.08
N ALA A 91 -18.44 -1.45 6.63
CA ALA A 91 -18.46 -0.16 5.95
C ALA A 91 -17.96 1.01 6.84
N GLU A 92 -18.28 0.98 8.13
CA GLU A 92 -17.86 2.00 9.10
C GLU A 92 -16.35 1.94 9.38
N GLU A 93 -15.80 0.74 9.58
CA GLU A 93 -14.36 0.55 9.77
C GLU A 93 -13.57 1.05 8.55
N ARG A 94 -14.06 0.75 7.34
CA ARG A 94 -13.48 1.29 6.10
C ARG A 94 -13.47 2.81 6.10
N GLN A 95 -14.62 3.44 6.38
CA GLN A 95 -14.74 4.90 6.38
C GLN A 95 -13.75 5.57 7.35
N ASN A 96 -13.66 5.06 8.58
CA ASN A 96 -12.75 5.60 9.60
C ASN A 96 -11.28 5.38 9.22
N ALA A 97 -10.93 4.22 8.66
CA ALA A 97 -9.58 3.92 8.23
C ALA A 97 -9.13 4.75 7.02
N PHE A 98 -10.03 5.01 6.06
CA PHE A 98 -9.76 5.90 4.93
C PHE A 98 -9.52 7.35 5.39
N THR A 99 -10.21 7.81 6.42
CA THR A 99 -10.03 9.18 6.94
C THR A 99 -8.59 9.41 7.38
N LYS A 100 -8.02 8.49 8.17
CA LYS A 100 -6.61 8.55 8.61
C LYS A 100 -5.62 8.55 7.46
N MET A 101 -5.87 7.72 6.44
CA MET A 101 -5.04 7.68 5.23
C MET A 101 -5.05 9.03 4.51
N MET A 102 -6.21 9.67 4.40
CA MET A 102 -6.37 10.98 3.76
C MET A 102 -5.67 12.08 4.57
N GLU A 103 -5.76 12.06 5.90
CA GLU A 103 -5.04 13.01 6.77
C GLU A 103 -3.52 12.94 6.53
N ILE A 104 -2.97 11.72 6.43
CA ILE A 104 -1.54 11.53 6.12
C ILE A 104 -1.21 12.04 4.72
N ALA A 105 -2.00 11.66 3.72
CA ALA A 105 -1.74 12.04 2.33
C ALA A 105 -1.85 13.56 2.10
N LEU A 106 -2.85 14.21 2.67
CA LEU A 106 -3.05 15.67 2.60
C LEU A 106 -2.05 16.43 3.45
N GLY A 107 -1.53 15.84 4.52
CA GLY A 107 -0.45 16.40 5.33
C GLY A 107 0.82 16.69 4.53
N LEU A 108 1.03 16.03 3.38
CA LEU A 108 2.11 16.37 2.46
C LEU A 108 1.98 17.77 1.85
N ALA A 109 0.76 18.28 1.67
CA ALA A 109 0.53 19.59 1.06
C ALA A 109 0.84 20.76 2.01
N VAL A 110 0.95 20.47 3.30
CA VAL A 110 1.25 21.45 4.35
C VAL A 110 2.66 21.31 4.92
N LYS A 111 3.49 20.42 4.35
CA LYS A 111 4.91 20.22 4.69
C LYS A 111 5.87 20.79 3.65
#